data_AF-A0AA37LS19-F1
#
_entry.id   AF-A0AA37LS19-F1
#
_cell.length_a   1.000
_cell.length_b   1.000
_cell.length_c   1.000
_cell.angle_alpha   90.00
_cell.angle_beta   90.00
_cell.angle_gamma   90.00
#
_symmetry.space_group_name_H-M   'P 1'
#
loop_
_entity.id
_entity.type
_entity.pdbx_description
1 polymer ?
#
loop_
_entity_poly.entity_id
_entity_poly.type
_entity_poly.pdbx_seq_one_letter_code
_entity_poly.pdbx_strand_id
1 'polypeptide(L)'
;MSRSKQGALQVKRGKQRREADSIEKLKAKCAQDHGKAHVAHCKDCYGDVVETMRSRYIDSKDEWFSDDKAFLNDLDGLFAKLKDFSEDLKAIEARIDKEKQRHYRESLPKSAAGRVAEASIGRAEFQAALEDEEKPTSSLIEDVRRAVSKGVDDAPSLEELAPMFDDLVLEKETEVLIDVFFRDPRTGDVPTSCKSYVEKLRSGVSIEDVVSAMAADRPARSQASGNMDKHKRTLNELKRAQAAHEQDKLLKAQKRQQPPPQGPRVNKELYDLPPCFACSGKVSPDEVIACPLCLVFAELSLTKRTVFDSEKCYDEAYLKDEDEEMSGSGDGPVICEECAEQLGQSIVYCSSRCASSDFQEHREGVHIPNWKGLGIDFDTQGEHLVYDNDDKTKYHVNNISKFVWRLDEAFERVFKGTTLTSTISSTKNVRWLLP
;
A
#
# COMPACT_ATOMS: atom_id res chain seq x y z
N MET A 1 -6.62 -24.61 -42.53
CA MET A 1 -7.05 -23.21 -42.75
C MET A 1 -8.01 -22.84 -41.63
N SER A 2 -7.51 -22.13 -40.62
CA SER A 2 -8.31 -21.74 -39.46
C SER A 2 -9.36 -20.74 -39.93
N ARG A 3 -10.65 -21.12 -39.94
CA ARG A 3 -11.73 -20.15 -40.17
C ARG A 3 -11.57 -19.07 -39.10
N SER A 4 -11.39 -17.83 -39.52
CA SER A 4 -11.35 -16.70 -38.60
C SER A 4 -12.58 -16.78 -37.69
N LYS A 5 -12.39 -16.69 -36.37
CA LYS A 5 -13.48 -16.67 -35.38
C LYS A 5 -14.36 -15.42 -35.54
N GLN A 6 -14.00 -14.48 -36.41
CA GLN A 6 -14.82 -13.32 -36.76
C GLN A 6 -16.04 -13.74 -37.55
N GLY A 7 -17.20 -13.17 -37.22
CA GLY A 7 -18.46 -13.58 -37.83
C GLY A 7 -19.13 -14.77 -37.17
N ALA A 8 -18.48 -15.48 -36.24
CA ALA A 8 -19.09 -16.63 -35.58
C ALA A 8 -20.37 -16.23 -34.83
N LEU A 9 -20.41 -15.05 -34.20
CA LEU A 9 -21.58 -14.55 -33.51
C LEU A 9 -22.75 -14.25 -34.48
N GLN A 10 -22.48 -13.56 -35.58
CA GLN A 10 -23.50 -13.23 -36.58
C GLN A 10 -24.00 -14.46 -37.33
N VAL A 11 -23.13 -15.42 -37.63
CA VAL A 11 -23.52 -16.72 -38.20
C VAL A 11 -24.45 -17.47 -37.24
N LYS A 12 -24.15 -17.48 -35.93
CA LYS A 12 -25.00 -18.09 -34.90
C LYS A 12 -26.36 -17.39 -34.80
N ARG A 13 -26.39 -16.05 -34.73
CA ARG A 13 -27.62 -15.26 -34.73
C ARG A 13 -28.48 -15.52 -35.98
N GLY A 14 -27.85 -15.55 -37.15
CA GLY A 14 -28.53 -15.86 -38.41
C GLY A 14 -29.04 -17.30 -38.51
N LYS A 15 -28.40 -18.27 -37.84
CA LYS A 15 -28.92 -19.63 -37.71
C LYS A 15 -30.18 -19.65 -36.83
N GLN A 16 -30.12 -19.04 -35.65
CA GLN A 16 -31.25 -18.96 -34.72
C GLN A 16 -32.48 -18.30 -35.37
N ARG A 17 -32.28 -17.22 -36.12
CA ARG A 17 -33.38 -16.57 -36.84
C ARG A 17 -34.00 -17.48 -37.90
N ARG A 18 -33.18 -18.18 -38.70
CA ARG A 18 -33.68 -19.11 -39.72
C ARG A 18 -34.48 -20.28 -39.13
N GLU A 19 -34.08 -20.77 -37.96
CA GLU A 19 -34.81 -21.81 -37.23
C GLU A 19 -36.16 -21.28 -36.70
N ALA A 20 -36.17 -20.09 -36.12
CA ALA A 20 -37.40 -19.42 -35.69
C ALA A 20 -38.36 -19.17 -36.88
N ASP A 21 -37.84 -18.65 -37.99
CA ASP A 21 -38.60 -18.45 -39.23
C ASP A 21 -39.15 -19.78 -39.79
N SER A 22 -38.41 -20.87 -39.63
CA SER A 22 -38.86 -22.21 -40.06
C SER A 22 -40.03 -22.71 -39.20
N ILE A 23 -39.99 -22.48 -37.89
CA ILE A 23 -41.10 -22.78 -36.99
C ILE A 23 -42.32 -21.93 -37.31
N GLU A 24 -42.16 -20.63 -37.58
CA GLU A 24 -43.27 -19.75 -37.98
C GLU A 24 -43.88 -20.17 -39.32
N LYS A 25 -43.06 -20.59 -40.29
CA LYS A 25 -43.55 -21.18 -41.55
C LYS A 25 -44.35 -22.46 -41.32
N LEU A 26 -43.91 -23.33 -40.41
CA LEU A 26 -44.64 -24.54 -40.04
C LEU A 26 -45.99 -24.20 -39.38
N LYS A 27 -46.03 -23.20 -38.49
CA LYS A 27 -47.27 -22.71 -37.87
C LYS A 27 -48.24 -22.16 -38.92
N ALA A 28 -47.76 -21.32 -39.83
CA ALA A 28 -48.56 -20.77 -40.92
C ALA A 28 -49.11 -21.85 -41.85
N LYS A 29 -48.26 -22.84 -42.21
CA LYS A 29 -48.67 -23.99 -43.03
C LYS A 29 -49.72 -24.84 -42.32
N CYS A 30 -49.57 -25.11 -41.03
CA CYS A 30 -50.56 -25.84 -40.23
C CYS A 30 -51.92 -25.13 -40.21
N ALA A 31 -51.92 -23.80 -40.07
CA ALA A 31 -53.15 -23.00 -40.11
C ALA A 31 -53.83 -23.05 -41.49
N GLN A 32 -53.06 -23.05 -42.58
CA GLN A 32 -53.57 -23.11 -43.96
C GLN A 32 -54.06 -24.50 -44.36
N ASP A 33 -53.24 -25.53 -44.13
CA ASP A 33 -53.47 -26.89 -44.65
C ASP A 33 -54.35 -27.74 -43.71
N HIS A 34 -54.29 -27.51 -42.39
CA HIS A 34 -55.00 -28.32 -41.37
C HIS A 34 -56.09 -27.53 -40.62
N GLY A 35 -56.19 -26.21 -40.85
CA GLY A 35 -57.24 -25.36 -40.26
C GLY A 35 -57.22 -25.27 -38.73
N LYS A 36 -56.09 -25.60 -38.09
CA LYS A 36 -55.95 -25.55 -36.61
C LYS A 36 -55.44 -24.18 -36.18
N ALA A 37 -56.03 -23.65 -35.10
CA ALA A 37 -55.63 -22.36 -34.51
C ALA A 37 -54.24 -22.41 -33.83
N HIS A 38 -53.83 -23.59 -33.35
CA HIS A 38 -52.52 -23.79 -32.71
C HIS A 38 -51.95 -25.16 -33.07
N VAL A 39 -50.64 -25.23 -33.30
CA VAL A 39 -49.94 -26.45 -33.77
C VAL A 39 -50.01 -27.58 -32.75
N ALA A 40 -50.11 -27.26 -31.45
CA ALA A 40 -50.33 -28.26 -30.39
C ALA A 40 -51.63 -29.06 -30.55
N HIS A 41 -52.61 -28.56 -31.30
CA HIS A 41 -53.85 -29.28 -31.60
C HIS A 41 -53.80 -30.06 -32.93
N CYS A 42 -52.64 -30.08 -33.59
CA CYS A 42 -52.40 -30.79 -34.83
C CYS A 42 -51.37 -31.90 -34.60
N LYS A 43 -51.83 -33.16 -34.62
CA LYS A 43 -50.94 -34.33 -34.44
C LYS A 43 -49.89 -34.44 -35.53
N ASP A 44 -50.22 -33.99 -36.74
CA ASP A 44 -49.33 -34.06 -37.91
C ASP A 44 -48.21 -33.03 -37.83
N CYS A 45 -48.51 -31.78 -37.42
CA CYS A 45 -47.53 -30.69 -37.41
C CYS A 45 -46.79 -30.52 -36.07
N TYR A 46 -47.35 -31.00 -34.95
CA TYR A 46 -46.71 -30.87 -33.63
C TYR A 46 -45.36 -31.59 -33.58
N GLY A 47 -45.29 -32.81 -34.11
CA GLY A 47 -44.05 -33.58 -34.15
C GLY A 47 -42.94 -32.87 -34.93
N ASP A 48 -43.28 -32.22 -36.05
CA ASP A 48 -42.32 -31.49 -36.89
C ASP A 48 -41.79 -30.23 -36.20
N VAL A 49 -42.64 -29.51 -35.45
CA VAL A 49 -42.20 -28.36 -34.66
C VAL A 49 -41.26 -28.80 -33.54
N VAL A 50 -41.60 -29.85 -32.80
CA VAL A 50 -40.75 -30.39 -31.73
C VAL A 50 -39.41 -30.88 -32.30
N GLU A 51 -39.41 -31.55 -33.45
CA GLU A 51 -38.18 -32.00 -34.12
C GLU A 51 -37.32 -30.82 -34.57
N THR A 52 -37.94 -29.77 -35.12
CA THR A 52 -37.21 -28.54 -35.50
C THR A 52 -36.54 -27.89 -34.30
N MET A 53 -37.23 -27.83 -33.15
CA MET A 53 -36.67 -27.31 -31.90
C MET A 53 -35.55 -28.21 -31.36
N ARG A 54 -35.69 -29.54 -31.46
CA ARG A 54 -34.69 -30.52 -31.04
C ARG A 54 -33.41 -30.40 -31.87
N SER A 55 -33.52 -30.37 -33.20
CA SER A 55 -32.39 -30.24 -34.14
C SER A 55 -31.53 -29.01 -33.87
N ARG A 56 -32.11 -27.91 -33.39
CA ARG A 56 -31.36 -26.71 -32.98
C ARG A 56 -30.30 -27.02 -31.94
N TYR A 57 -30.54 -27.97 -31.04
CA TYR A 57 -29.57 -28.34 -30.00
C TYR A 57 -28.68 -29.49 -30.47
N ILE A 58 -29.29 -30.57 -30.96
CA ILE A 58 -28.56 -31.81 -31.27
C ILE A 58 -27.63 -31.65 -32.49
N ASP A 59 -28.06 -30.91 -33.52
CA ASP A 59 -27.29 -30.74 -34.76
C ASP A 59 -26.36 -29.52 -34.70
N SER A 60 -26.38 -28.77 -33.60
CA SER A 60 -25.53 -27.60 -33.44
C SER A 60 -24.10 -27.97 -33.06
N LYS A 61 -23.16 -27.46 -33.87
CA LYS A 61 -21.73 -27.56 -33.66
C LYS A 61 -21.19 -26.20 -33.21
N ASP A 62 -20.12 -26.23 -32.43
CA ASP A 62 -19.41 -25.04 -31.95
C ASP A 62 -20.25 -24.13 -31.04
N GLU A 63 -21.21 -24.67 -30.29
CA GLU A 63 -21.97 -23.97 -29.26
C GLU A 63 -21.41 -24.22 -27.85
N TRP A 64 -21.82 -23.37 -26.90
CA TRP A 64 -21.37 -23.45 -25.50
C TRP A 64 -21.68 -24.79 -24.81
N PHE A 65 -22.65 -25.54 -25.35
CA PHE A 65 -23.07 -26.86 -24.88
C PHE A 65 -22.58 -28.02 -25.77
N SER A 66 -21.90 -27.75 -26.89
CA SER A 66 -21.62 -28.78 -27.92
C SER A 66 -20.76 -29.94 -27.42
N ASP A 67 -19.95 -29.72 -26.38
CA ASP A 67 -19.08 -30.75 -25.80
C ASP A 67 -19.77 -31.55 -24.67
N ASP A 68 -20.92 -31.09 -24.17
CA ASP A 68 -21.64 -31.74 -23.07
C ASP A 68 -22.62 -32.79 -23.60
N LYS A 69 -22.11 -34.00 -23.79
CA LYS A 69 -22.90 -35.16 -24.21
C LYS A 69 -23.99 -35.54 -23.21
N ALA A 70 -23.77 -35.32 -21.92
CA ALA A 70 -24.76 -35.69 -20.91
C ALA A 70 -25.97 -34.75 -21.00
N PHE A 71 -25.71 -33.44 -21.06
CA PHE A 71 -26.76 -32.44 -21.29
C PHE A 71 -27.52 -32.66 -22.60
N LEU A 72 -26.82 -32.94 -23.70
CA LEU A 72 -27.46 -33.19 -24.99
C LEU A 72 -28.35 -34.44 -24.96
N ASN A 73 -27.92 -35.52 -24.29
CA ASN A 73 -28.73 -36.72 -24.12
C ASN A 73 -29.95 -36.47 -23.21
N ASP A 74 -29.80 -35.69 -22.13
CA ASP A 74 -30.91 -35.30 -21.27
C ASP A 74 -31.96 -34.51 -22.06
N LEU A 75 -31.51 -33.53 -22.85
CA LEU A 75 -32.39 -32.74 -23.72
C LEU A 75 -33.07 -33.61 -24.76
N ASP A 76 -32.36 -34.53 -25.38
CA ASP A 76 -32.92 -35.47 -26.36
C ASP A 76 -34.09 -36.28 -25.75
N GLY A 77 -33.88 -36.81 -24.54
CA GLY A 77 -34.91 -37.51 -23.78
C GLY A 77 -36.11 -36.62 -23.43
N LEU A 78 -35.88 -35.35 -23.06
CA LEU A 78 -36.96 -34.38 -22.80
C LEU A 78 -37.74 -34.01 -24.06
N PHE A 79 -37.08 -33.85 -25.21
CA PHE A 79 -37.75 -33.60 -26.48
C PHE A 79 -38.59 -34.81 -26.94
N ALA A 80 -38.11 -36.04 -26.73
CA ALA A 80 -38.90 -37.24 -26.98
C ALA A 80 -40.16 -37.26 -26.10
N LYS A 81 -40.02 -36.98 -24.80
CA LYS A 81 -41.15 -36.88 -23.88
C LYS A 81 -42.13 -35.75 -24.23
N LEU A 82 -41.63 -34.60 -24.69
CA LEU A 82 -42.45 -33.49 -25.17
C LEU A 82 -43.25 -33.89 -26.42
N LYS A 83 -42.61 -34.62 -27.36
CA LYS A 83 -43.27 -35.15 -28.57
C LYS A 83 -44.42 -36.09 -28.22
N ASP A 84 -44.27 -36.86 -27.14
CA ASP A 84 -45.29 -37.76 -26.60
C ASP A 84 -46.30 -37.08 -25.65
N PHE A 85 -46.25 -35.75 -25.50
CA PHE A 85 -47.10 -34.95 -24.59
C PHE A 85 -46.98 -35.36 -23.10
N SER A 86 -45.88 -35.99 -22.72
CA SER A 86 -45.62 -36.45 -21.35
C SER A 86 -44.89 -35.44 -20.47
N GLU A 87 -44.20 -34.48 -21.08
CA GLU A 87 -43.50 -33.36 -20.44
C GLU A 87 -43.94 -32.06 -21.10
N ASP A 88 -43.76 -30.94 -20.40
CA ASP A 88 -44.02 -29.60 -20.93
C ASP A 88 -42.74 -28.92 -21.43
N LEU A 89 -42.91 -27.81 -22.15
CA LEU A 89 -41.79 -27.00 -22.61
C LEU A 89 -40.99 -26.39 -21.44
N LYS A 90 -41.63 -26.18 -20.29
CA LYS A 90 -40.99 -25.56 -19.12
C LYS A 90 -39.91 -26.46 -18.54
N ALA A 91 -40.08 -27.78 -18.56
CA ALA A 91 -39.05 -28.72 -18.13
C ALA A 91 -37.77 -28.60 -18.98
N ILE A 92 -37.92 -28.42 -20.30
CA ILE A 92 -36.80 -28.19 -21.23
C ILE A 92 -36.15 -26.84 -20.94
N GLU A 93 -36.94 -25.77 -20.80
CA GLU A 93 -36.43 -24.43 -20.47
C GLU A 93 -35.65 -24.43 -19.14
N ALA A 94 -36.20 -25.05 -18.10
CA ALA A 94 -35.56 -25.18 -16.80
C ALA A 94 -34.23 -25.96 -16.87
N ARG A 95 -34.18 -27.05 -17.66
CA ARG A 95 -32.95 -27.83 -17.85
C ARG A 95 -31.88 -27.02 -18.58
N ILE A 96 -32.27 -26.28 -19.62
CA ILE A 96 -31.38 -25.39 -20.38
C ILE A 96 -30.85 -24.28 -19.48
N ASP A 97 -31.72 -23.63 -18.71
CA ASP A 97 -31.30 -22.52 -17.86
C ASP A 97 -30.37 -23.00 -16.75
N LYS A 98 -30.65 -24.15 -16.12
CA LYS A 98 -29.72 -24.76 -15.15
C LYS A 98 -28.33 -25.02 -15.76
N GLU A 99 -28.27 -25.51 -16.99
CA GLU A 99 -26.98 -25.74 -17.67
C GLU A 99 -26.28 -24.43 -18.04
N LYS A 100 -27.02 -23.41 -18.52
CA LYS A 100 -26.44 -22.06 -18.76
C LYS A 100 -25.84 -21.48 -17.49
N GLN A 101 -26.54 -21.62 -16.36
CA GLN A 101 -26.07 -21.11 -15.07
C GLN A 101 -24.77 -21.80 -14.62
N ARG A 102 -24.67 -23.12 -14.81
CA ARG A 102 -23.45 -23.89 -14.55
C ARG A 102 -22.32 -23.46 -15.48
N HIS A 103 -22.58 -23.47 -16.78
CA HIS A 103 -21.60 -23.09 -17.79
C HIS A 103 -21.06 -21.67 -17.58
N TYR A 104 -21.93 -20.72 -17.23
CA TYR A 104 -21.52 -19.35 -16.92
C TYR A 104 -20.55 -19.32 -15.73
N ARG A 105 -20.87 -20.00 -14.62
CA ARG A 105 -19.99 -20.07 -13.45
C ARG A 105 -18.63 -20.72 -13.76
N GLU A 106 -18.60 -21.77 -14.58
CA GLU A 106 -17.36 -22.47 -14.96
C GLU A 106 -16.49 -21.69 -15.95
N SER A 107 -17.13 -20.92 -16.85
CA SER A 107 -16.44 -20.14 -17.88
C SER A 107 -16.00 -18.76 -17.38
N LEU A 108 -16.73 -18.17 -16.42
CA LEU A 108 -16.46 -16.83 -15.92
C LEU A 108 -15.01 -16.65 -15.44
N PRO A 109 -14.41 -17.53 -14.60
CA PRO A 109 -13.01 -17.40 -14.16
C PRO A 109 -11.99 -17.39 -15.31
N LYS A 110 -12.31 -18.06 -16.41
CA LYS A 110 -11.43 -18.18 -17.59
C LYS A 110 -11.52 -16.95 -18.50
N SER A 111 -12.60 -16.18 -18.37
CA SER A 111 -12.84 -14.99 -19.18
C SER A 111 -12.00 -13.78 -18.74
N ALA A 112 -11.83 -12.80 -19.64
CA ALA A 112 -11.19 -11.53 -19.28
C ALA A 112 -11.99 -10.77 -18.20
N ALA A 113 -13.31 -10.77 -18.29
CA ALA A 113 -14.19 -10.11 -17.32
C ALA A 113 -14.08 -10.74 -15.93
N GLY A 114 -14.06 -12.08 -15.84
CA GLY A 114 -13.88 -12.77 -14.57
C GLY A 114 -12.52 -12.50 -13.93
N ARG A 115 -11.43 -12.48 -14.71
CA ARG A 115 -10.10 -12.12 -14.19
C ARG A 115 -10.05 -10.69 -13.65
N VAL A 116 -10.71 -9.74 -14.32
CA VAL A 116 -10.80 -8.35 -13.85
C VAL A 116 -11.65 -8.26 -12.58
N ALA A 117 -12.78 -8.97 -12.53
CA ALA A 117 -13.64 -9.03 -11.36
C ALA A 117 -12.93 -9.68 -10.16
N GLU A 118 -12.25 -10.81 -10.36
CA GLU A 118 -11.44 -11.49 -9.32
C GLU A 118 -10.36 -10.56 -8.75
N ALA A 119 -9.66 -9.82 -9.60
CA ALA A 119 -8.64 -8.87 -9.16
C ALA A 119 -9.22 -7.67 -8.39
N SER A 120 -10.46 -7.27 -8.68
CA SER A 120 -11.12 -6.12 -8.05
C SER A 120 -11.85 -6.47 -6.74
N ILE A 121 -12.50 -7.62 -6.69
CA ILE A 121 -13.31 -8.09 -5.55
C ILE A 121 -12.43 -8.92 -4.59
N GLY A 122 -11.40 -9.59 -5.12
CA GLY A 122 -10.54 -10.49 -4.37
C GLY A 122 -10.90 -11.95 -4.65
N ARG A 123 -9.87 -12.80 -4.69
CA ARG A 123 -9.99 -14.21 -5.09
C ARG A 123 -10.94 -15.03 -4.21
N ALA A 124 -10.90 -14.83 -2.89
CA ALA A 124 -11.73 -15.58 -1.96
C ALA A 124 -13.22 -15.24 -2.12
N GLU A 125 -13.55 -13.94 -2.18
CA GLU A 125 -14.93 -13.47 -2.37
C GLU A 125 -15.49 -13.85 -3.74
N PHE A 126 -14.66 -13.74 -4.79
CA PHE A 126 -15.05 -14.15 -6.14
C PHE A 126 -15.33 -15.66 -6.22
N GLN A 127 -14.49 -16.49 -5.60
CA GLN A 127 -14.71 -17.94 -5.55
C GLN A 127 -15.97 -18.30 -4.75
N ALA A 128 -16.19 -17.67 -3.60
CA ALA A 128 -17.39 -17.88 -2.79
C ALA A 128 -18.67 -17.52 -3.58
N ALA A 129 -18.64 -16.42 -4.35
CA ALA A 129 -19.76 -16.02 -5.20
C ALA A 129 -20.05 -16.98 -6.36
N LEU A 130 -19.05 -17.74 -6.83
CA LEU A 130 -19.21 -18.78 -7.86
C LEU A 130 -19.78 -20.07 -7.30
N GLU A 131 -19.37 -20.44 -6.10
CA GLU A 131 -19.81 -21.66 -5.40
C GLU A 131 -21.22 -21.53 -4.79
N ASP A 132 -21.71 -20.29 -4.63
CA ASP A 132 -23.07 -20.02 -4.19
C ASP A 132 -24.09 -20.42 -5.28
N GLU A 133 -24.70 -21.60 -5.10
CA GLU A 133 -25.77 -22.13 -5.95
C GLU A 133 -27.09 -21.37 -5.78
N GLU A 134 -27.34 -20.76 -4.62
CA GLU A 134 -28.56 -20.00 -4.34
C GLU A 134 -28.54 -18.63 -5.00
N LYS A 135 -27.34 -18.08 -5.25
CA LYS A 135 -27.18 -16.81 -5.94
C LYS A 135 -27.73 -16.85 -7.37
N PRO A 136 -28.67 -15.95 -7.73
CA PRO A 136 -29.12 -15.84 -9.11
C PRO A 136 -27.98 -15.41 -10.04
N THR A 137 -27.91 -16.01 -11.23
CA THR A 137 -26.87 -15.65 -12.22
C THR A 137 -26.94 -14.18 -12.65
N SER A 138 -28.12 -13.56 -12.67
CA SER A 138 -28.28 -12.13 -12.90
C SER A 138 -27.55 -11.28 -11.87
N SER A 139 -27.64 -11.65 -10.59
CA SER A 139 -26.92 -10.97 -9.50
C SER A 139 -25.41 -11.11 -9.67
N LEU A 140 -24.92 -12.32 -10.02
CA LEU A 140 -23.51 -12.54 -10.32
C LEU A 140 -23.01 -11.71 -11.52
N ILE A 141 -23.83 -11.57 -12.58
CA ILE A 141 -23.51 -10.70 -13.72
C ILE A 141 -23.38 -9.24 -13.29
N GLU A 142 -24.28 -8.75 -12.44
CA GLU A 142 -24.23 -7.37 -11.95
C GLU A 142 -23.00 -7.11 -11.06
N ASP A 143 -22.60 -8.07 -10.23
CA ASP A 143 -21.38 -7.94 -9.43
C ASP A 143 -20.13 -7.87 -10.30
N VAL A 144 -20.04 -8.73 -11.32
CA VAL A 144 -18.94 -8.69 -12.31
C VAL A 144 -18.95 -7.34 -13.04
N ARG A 145 -20.11 -6.88 -13.50
CA ARG A 145 -20.26 -5.59 -14.18
C ARG A 145 -19.80 -4.43 -13.31
N ARG A 146 -20.21 -4.42 -12.03
CA ARG A 146 -19.80 -3.40 -11.04
C ARG A 146 -18.29 -3.40 -10.82
N ALA A 147 -17.68 -4.59 -10.74
CA ALA A 147 -16.24 -4.71 -10.56
C ALA A 147 -15.45 -4.27 -11.79
N VAL A 148 -15.92 -4.62 -13.00
CA VAL A 148 -15.29 -4.22 -14.27
C VAL A 148 -15.44 -2.71 -14.50
N SER A 149 -16.58 -2.12 -14.12
CA SER A 149 -16.88 -0.70 -14.32
C SER A 149 -16.34 0.21 -13.22
N LYS A 150 -15.61 -0.34 -12.23
CA LYS A 150 -15.10 0.44 -11.11
C LYS A 150 -14.16 1.56 -11.60
N GLY A 151 -14.61 2.81 -11.44
CA GLY A 151 -13.89 4.00 -11.89
C GLY A 151 -14.16 4.42 -13.34
N VAL A 152 -15.23 3.91 -13.96
CA VAL A 152 -15.73 4.30 -15.28
C VAL A 152 -17.19 4.71 -15.16
N ASP A 153 -17.46 6.01 -15.19
CA ASP A 153 -18.83 6.56 -15.03
C ASP A 153 -19.61 6.62 -16.35
N ASP A 154 -18.93 6.63 -17.50
CA ASP A 154 -19.51 6.83 -18.85
C ASP A 154 -19.63 5.52 -19.67
N ALA A 155 -19.78 4.36 -19.02
CA ALA A 155 -19.89 3.08 -19.74
C ALA A 155 -21.27 2.94 -20.43
N PRO A 156 -21.33 2.65 -21.75
CA PRO A 156 -22.60 2.48 -22.45
C PRO A 156 -23.36 1.25 -21.93
N SER A 157 -24.69 1.35 -21.89
CA SER A 157 -25.56 0.25 -21.47
C SER A 157 -25.65 -0.84 -22.54
N LEU A 158 -25.99 -2.08 -22.14
CA LEU A 158 -26.16 -3.17 -23.12
C LEU A 158 -27.34 -2.88 -24.05
N GLU A 159 -28.36 -2.21 -23.53
CA GLU A 159 -29.57 -1.79 -24.21
C GLU A 159 -29.29 -0.74 -25.30
N GLU A 160 -28.30 0.14 -25.08
CA GLU A 160 -27.81 1.09 -26.10
C GLU A 160 -27.01 0.39 -27.21
N LEU A 161 -26.23 -0.63 -26.85
CA LEU A 161 -25.34 -1.31 -27.79
C LEU A 161 -26.05 -2.39 -28.62
N ALA A 162 -27.06 -3.06 -28.06
CA ALA A 162 -27.72 -4.19 -28.71
C ALA A 162 -28.23 -3.89 -30.14
N PRO A 163 -28.90 -2.75 -30.40
CA PRO A 163 -29.39 -2.40 -31.74
C PRO A 163 -28.28 -2.27 -32.80
N MET A 164 -27.04 -1.94 -32.40
CA MET A 164 -25.92 -1.80 -33.34
C MET A 164 -25.48 -3.15 -33.93
N PHE A 165 -25.84 -4.25 -33.27
CA PHE A 165 -25.54 -5.62 -33.70
C PHE A 165 -26.75 -6.34 -34.29
N ASP A 166 -27.91 -5.70 -34.31
CA ASP A 166 -29.11 -6.22 -34.94
C ASP A 166 -29.01 -6.04 -36.45
N ASP A 167 -29.28 -7.12 -37.19
CA ASP A 167 -29.20 -7.17 -38.66
C ASP A 167 -27.83 -6.77 -39.24
N LEU A 168 -26.78 -6.83 -38.41
CA LEU A 168 -25.43 -6.45 -38.81
C LEU A 168 -24.87 -7.43 -39.84
N VAL A 169 -24.53 -6.90 -41.01
CA VAL A 169 -23.88 -7.68 -42.06
C VAL A 169 -22.46 -8.03 -41.64
N LEU A 170 -22.06 -9.28 -41.84
CA LEU A 170 -20.77 -9.86 -41.44
C LEU A 170 -19.56 -8.97 -41.80
N GLU A 171 -19.56 -8.38 -42.99
CA GLU A 171 -18.46 -7.55 -43.48
C GLU A 171 -18.32 -6.22 -42.71
N LYS A 172 -19.36 -5.79 -42.00
CA LYS A 172 -19.36 -4.56 -41.18
C LYS A 172 -19.11 -4.82 -39.70
N GLU A 173 -19.10 -6.08 -39.27
CA GLU A 173 -18.97 -6.45 -37.85
C GLU A 173 -17.70 -5.87 -37.22
N THR A 174 -16.57 -6.01 -37.90
CA THR A 174 -15.28 -5.51 -37.42
C THR A 174 -15.30 -3.99 -37.22
N GLU A 175 -15.89 -3.23 -38.13
CA GLU A 175 -15.92 -1.77 -37.99
C GLU A 175 -16.90 -1.31 -36.90
N VAL A 176 -18.03 -2.01 -36.69
CA VAL A 176 -18.91 -1.75 -35.55
C VAL A 176 -18.23 -2.06 -34.22
N LEU A 177 -17.48 -3.17 -34.14
CA LEU A 177 -16.69 -3.49 -32.94
C LEU A 177 -15.62 -2.42 -32.66
N ILE A 178 -14.99 -1.87 -33.72
CA ILE A 178 -14.03 -0.76 -33.57
C ILE A 178 -14.74 0.50 -33.05
N ASP A 179 -15.90 0.82 -33.60
CA ASP A 179 -16.68 1.99 -33.22
C ASP A 179 -17.13 1.93 -31.75
N VAL A 180 -17.61 0.76 -31.32
CA VAL A 180 -18.11 0.55 -29.95
C VAL A 180 -16.99 0.48 -28.91
N PHE A 181 -15.90 -0.24 -29.19
CA PHE A 181 -14.91 -0.56 -28.15
C PHE A 181 -13.62 0.25 -28.22
N PHE A 182 -13.31 0.88 -29.35
CA PHE A 182 -12.00 1.51 -29.56
C PHE A 182 -12.07 2.98 -29.94
N ARG A 183 -13.19 3.46 -30.46
CA ARG A 183 -13.35 4.87 -30.80
C ARG A 183 -13.69 5.66 -29.54
N ASP A 184 -12.97 6.75 -29.30
CA ASP A 184 -13.26 7.64 -28.18
C ASP A 184 -14.58 8.38 -28.45
N PRO A 185 -15.58 8.32 -27.54
CA PRO A 185 -16.88 8.96 -27.76
C PRO A 185 -16.82 10.47 -27.98
N ARG A 186 -15.78 11.15 -27.48
CA ARG A 186 -15.64 12.61 -27.54
C ARG A 186 -14.90 13.08 -28.78
N THR A 187 -13.83 12.38 -29.16
CA THR A 187 -13.02 12.77 -30.32
C THR A 187 -13.45 12.06 -31.60
N GLY A 188 -14.13 10.93 -31.45
CA GLY A 188 -14.42 10.05 -32.55
C GLY A 188 -13.16 9.40 -33.11
N ASP A 189 -11.97 9.49 -32.52
CA ASP A 189 -10.77 8.85 -33.06
C ASP A 189 -10.36 7.63 -32.25
N VAL A 190 -9.64 6.71 -32.89
CA VAL A 190 -9.02 5.58 -32.18
C VAL A 190 -7.76 6.08 -31.46
N PRO A 191 -7.66 5.96 -30.13
CA PRO A 191 -6.48 6.36 -29.39
C PRO A 191 -5.22 5.69 -29.91
N THR A 192 -4.10 6.41 -29.94
CA THR A 192 -2.81 5.86 -30.45
C THR A 192 -2.39 4.59 -29.74
N SER A 193 -2.70 4.47 -28.45
CA SER A 193 -2.45 3.27 -27.63
C SER A 193 -3.28 2.06 -28.07
N CYS A 194 -4.36 2.26 -28.82
CA CYS A 194 -5.29 1.21 -29.26
C CYS A 194 -5.06 0.75 -30.70
N LYS A 195 -4.28 1.50 -31.50
CA LYS A 195 -4.08 1.25 -32.94
C LYS A 195 -3.62 -0.17 -33.26
N SER A 196 -2.65 -0.70 -32.50
CA SER A 196 -2.14 -2.06 -32.71
C SER A 196 -3.18 -3.16 -32.44
N TYR A 197 -4.11 -2.94 -31.50
CA TYR A 197 -5.19 -3.87 -31.23
C TYR A 197 -6.29 -3.81 -32.30
N VAL A 198 -6.58 -2.61 -32.81
CA VAL A 198 -7.49 -2.41 -33.95
C VAL A 198 -6.93 -3.08 -35.21
N GLU A 199 -5.63 -3.00 -35.46
CA GLU A 199 -4.99 -3.72 -36.58
C GLU A 199 -5.10 -5.24 -36.42
N LYS A 200 -4.88 -5.78 -35.21
CA LYS A 200 -5.10 -7.20 -34.92
C LYS A 200 -6.55 -7.62 -35.20
N LEU A 201 -7.51 -6.80 -34.78
CA LEU A 201 -8.92 -7.05 -35.07
C LEU A 201 -9.16 -7.02 -36.58
N ARG A 202 -8.68 -6.03 -37.33
CA ARG A 202 -8.81 -6.00 -38.80
C ARG A 202 -8.11 -7.18 -39.50
N SER A 203 -7.07 -7.76 -38.90
CA SER A 203 -6.36 -8.93 -39.44
C SER A 203 -7.07 -10.28 -39.24
N GLY A 204 -8.22 -10.31 -38.55
CA GLY A 204 -8.97 -11.55 -38.35
C GLY A 204 -8.95 -12.12 -36.93
N VAL A 205 -8.33 -11.44 -35.96
CA VAL A 205 -8.29 -11.90 -34.55
C VAL A 205 -9.64 -11.66 -33.88
N SER A 206 -10.07 -12.53 -32.97
CA SER A 206 -11.35 -12.35 -32.27
C SER A 206 -11.27 -11.18 -31.27
N ILE A 207 -12.41 -10.52 -31.01
CA ILE A 207 -12.48 -9.44 -30.02
C ILE A 207 -12.09 -9.93 -28.61
N GLU A 208 -12.44 -11.17 -28.25
CA GLU A 208 -12.09 -11.76 -26.96
C GLU A 208 -10.58 -11.95 -26.79
N ASP A 209 -9.90 -12.40 -27.84
CA ASP A 209 -8.44 -12.55 -27.84
C ASP A 209 -7.76 -11.17 -27.78
N VAL A 210 -8.31 -10.17 -28.49
CA VAL A 210 -7.82 -8.78 -28.44
C VAL A 210 -7.97 -8.19 -27.04
N VAL A 211 -9.14 -8.31 -26.41
CA VAL A 211 -9.40 -7.84 -25.05
C VAL A 211 -8.53 -8.57 -24.04
N SER A 212 -8.33 -9.88 -24.22
CA SER A 212 -7.40 -10.66 -23.40
C SER A 212 -5.96 -10.17 -23.51
N ALA A 213 -5.49 -9.84 -24.72
CA ALA A 213 -4.18 -9.25 -24.93
C ALA A 213 -4.07 -7.86 -24.28
N MET A 214 -5.10 -7.02 -24.39
CA MET A 214 -5.14 -5.71 -23.70
C MET A 214 -5.07 -5.86 -22.18
N ALA A 215 -5.80 -6.82 -21.62
CA ALA A 215 -5.77 -7.11 -20.19
C ALA A 215 -4.39 -7.62 -19.75
N ALA A 216 -3.74 -8.46 -20.56
CA ALA A 216 -2.39 -8.96 -20.30
C ALA A 216 -1.31 -7.85 -20.38
N ASP A 217 -1.51 -6.84 -21.23
CA ASP A 217 -0.58 -5.71 -21.37
C ASP A 217 -0.77 -4.63 -20.28
N ARG A 218 -1.87 -4.69 -19.52
CA ARG A 218 -2.20 -3.70 -18.47
C ARG A 218 -1.12 -3.55 -17.39
N PRO A 219 -0.52 -4.63 -16.83
CA PRO A 219 0.54 -4.50 -15.82
C PRO A 219 1.78 -3.82 -16.38
N ALA A 220 2.21 -4.18 -17.60
CA ALA A 220 3.36 -3.57 -18.26
C ALA A 220 3.13 -2.08 -18.54
N ARG A 221 1.92 -1.70 -18.96
CA ARG A 221 1.53 -0.29 -19.13
C ARG A 221 1.55 0.49 -17.81
N SER A 222 1.02 -0.11 -16.74
CA SER A 222 1.02 0.49 -15.40
C SER A 222 2.45 0.70 -14.86
N GLN A 223 3.34 -0.28 -15.08
CA GLN A 223 4.74 -0.15 -14.73
C GLN A 223 5.46 0.93 -15.56
N ALA A 224 5.16 1.02 -16.86
CA ALA A 224 5.71 2.05 -17.72
C ALA A 224 5.30 3.46 -17.28
N SER A 225 4.02 3.68 -16.91
CA SER A 225 3.57 4.97 -16.36
C SER A 225 4.24 5.27 -15.01
N GLY A 226 4.35 4.28 -14.13
CA GLY A 226 5.04 4.45 -12.84
C GLY A 226 6.53 4.81 -13.02
N ASN A 227 7.20 4.22 -14.01
CA ASN A 227 8.57 4.55 -14.35
C ASN A 227 8.68 5.97 -14.95
N MET A 228 7.74 6.37 -15.81
CA MET A 228 7.69 7.75 -16.31
C MET A 228 7.53 8.78 -15.19
N ASP A 229 6.71 8.49 -14.17
CA ASP A 229 6.55 9.40 -13.03
C ASP A 229 7.81 9.46 -12.16
N LYS A 230 8.52 8.33 -11.97
CA LYS A 230 9.84 8.33 -11.35
C LYS A 230 10.82 9.19 -12.14
N HIS A 231 10.88 9.04 -13.47
CA HIS A 231 11.73 9.86 -14.32
C HIS A 231 11.37 11.35 -14.25
N LYS A 232 10.08 11.71 -14.20
CA LYS A 232 9.64 13.10 -14.00
C LYS A 232 10.09 13.65 -12.65
N ARG A 233 9.98 12.85 -11.57
CA ARG A 233 10.47 13.25 -10.23
C ARG A 233 11.98 13.49 -10.25
N THR A 234 12.75 12.56 -10.82
CA THR A 234 14.20 12.70 -10.97
C THR A 234 14.58 13.92 -11.81
N LEU A 235 13.88 14.18 -12.92
CA LEU A 235 14.10 15.39 -13.72
C LEU A 235 13.82 16.67 -12.94
N ASN A 236 12.77 16.71 -12.13
CA ASN A 236 12.45 17.86 -11.30
C ASN A 236 13.45 18.05 -10.15
N GLU A 237 14.01 16.97 -9.60
CA GLU A 237 15.10 17.03 -8.63
C GLU A 237 16.39 17.55 -9.26
N LEU A 238 16.77 17.06 -10.44
CA LEU A 238 17.94 17.54 -11.17
C LEU A 238 17.81 19.02 -11.54
N LYS A 239 16.62 19.47 -11.97
CA LYS A 239 16.36 20.90 -12.23
C LYS A 239 16.52 21.75 -10.96
N ARG A 240 16.04 21.27 -9.81
CA ARG A 240 16.22 21.95 -8.52
C ARG A 240 17.69 21.99 -8.10
N ALA A 241 18.42 20.88 -8.24
CA ALA A 241 19.84 20.82 -7.94
C ALA A 241 20.66 21.74 -8.86
N GLN A 242 20.34 21.79 -10.16
CA GLN A 242 20.98 22.71 -11.11
C GLN A 242 20.71 24.17 -10.73
N ALA A 243 19.46 24.53 -10.43
CA ALA A 243 19.12 25.89 -10.01
C ALA A 243 19.84 26.29 -8.72
N ALA A 244 19.93 25.40 -7.73
CA ALA A 244 20.67 25.63 -6.50
C ALA A 244 22.18 25.79 -6.74
N HIS A 245 22.75 24.97 -7.64
CA HIS A 245 24.16 25.08 -8.01
C HIS A 245 24.46 26.37 -8.78
N GLU A 246 23.57 26.81 -9.67
CA GLU A 246 23.70 28.09 -10.37
C GLU A 246 23.60 29.27 -9.38
N GLN A 247 22.66 29.22 -8.43
CA GLN A 247 22.55 30.21 -7.36
C GLN A 247 23.79 30.23 -6.46
N ASP A 248 24.29 29.07 -6.02
CA ASP A 248 25.52 28.97 -5.23
C ASP A 248 26.74 29.48 -6.00
N LYS A 249 26.82 29.20 -7.31
CA LYS A 249 27.86 29.74 -8.19
C LYS A 249 27.79 31.27 -8.27
N LEU A 250 26.59 31.85 -8.41
CA LEU A 250 26.38 33.29 -8.40
C LEU A 250 26.73 33.91 -7.03
N LEU A 251 26.32 33.29 -5.93
CA LEU A 251 26.67 33.73 -4.57
C LEU A 251 28.18 33.65 -4.32
N LYS A 252 28.86 32.60 -4.77
CA LYS A 252 30.31 32.46 -4.70
C LYS A 252 31.02 33.49 -5.58
N ALA A 253 30.49 33.80 -6.76
CA ALA A 253 31.02 34.86 -7.62
C ALA A 253 30.85 36.25 -6.99
N GLN A 254 29.71 36.54 -6.36
CA GLN A 254 29.48 37.78 -5.59
C GLN A 254 30.39 37.88 -4.36
N LYS A 255 30.57 36.78 -3.60
CA LYS A 255 31.51 36.72 -2.46
C LYS A 255 32.97 36.96 -2.86
N ARG A 256 33.36 36.60 -4.09
CA ARG A 256 34.71 36.89 -4.64
C ARG A 256 34.92 38.36 -5.02
N GLN A 257 33.84 39.14 -5.19
CA GLN A 257 33.90 40.57 -5.51
C GLN A 257 33.81 41.48 -4.28
N GLN A 258 33.57 40.93 -3.08
CA GLN A 258 33.65 41.68 -1.82
C GLN A 258 35.12 41.77 -1.34
N PRO A 259 35.57 42.92 -0.77
CA PRO A 259 36.87 43.00 -0.11
C PRO A 259 36.95 41.95 1.01
N PRO A 260 38.16 41.45 1.36
CA PRO A 260 38.31 40.28 2.20
C PRO A 260 37.52 40.45 3.50
N PRO A 261 36.60 39.52 3.82
CA PRO A 261 35.86 39.59 5.07
C PRO A 261 36.85 39.46 6.22
N GLN A 262 36.67 40.30 7.25
CA GLN A 262 37.33 40.11 8.53
C GLN A 262 37.11 38.65 8.96
N GLY A 263 38.18 38.00 9.44
CA GLY A 263 38.20 36.58 9.78
C GLY A 263 37.08 36.16 10.73
N PRO A 264 36.89 34.84 10.93
CA PRO A 264 35.77 34.31 11.70
C PRO A 264 35.69 35.00 13.06
N ARG A 265 34.55 35.63 13.36
CA ARG A 265 34.24 36.06 14.73
C ARG A 265 33.96 34.80 15.54
N VAL A 266 35.01 34.27 16.16
CA VAL A 266 34.93 33.17 17.13
C VAL A 266 34.23 33.71 18.37
N ASN A 267 33.25 32.95 18.89
CA ASN A 267 32.45 33.35 20.03
C ASN A 267 33.36 33.52 21.27
N LYS A 268 33.33 34.71 21.91
CA LYS A 268 34.25 35.09 23.00
C LYS A 268 34.10 34.20 24.25
N GLU A 269 32.95 33.57 24.41
CA GLU A 269 32.60 32.73 25.56
C GLU A 269 33.40 31.42 25.64
N LEU A 270 34.12 31.03 24.57
CA LEU A 270 34.98 29.84 24.57
C LEU A 270 36.39 30.10 25.15
N TYR A 271 36.76 31.36 25.39
CA TYR A 271 38.11 31.73 25.88
C TYR A 271 38.12 32.37 27.28
N ASP A 272 36.96 32.70 27.85
CA ASP A 272 36.84 33.19 29.23
C ASP A 272 36.78 32.00 30.21
N LEU A 273 37.93 31.36 30.42
CA LEU A 273 38.07 30.27 31.39
C LEU A 273 38.09 30.84 32.83
N PRO A 274 37.39 30.19 33.79
CA PRO A 274 37.49 30.57 35.19
C PRO A 274 38.92 30.35 35.74
N PRO A 275 39.32 31.03 36.84
CA PRO A 275 40.60 30.78 37.46
C PRO A 275 40.69 29.34 37.98
N CYS A 276 41.91 28.82 38.10
CA CYS A 276 42.17 27.48 38.62
C CYS A 276 41.53 27.31 40.01
N PHE A 277 40.79 26.24 40.22
CA PHE A 277 40.07 26.03 41.48
C PHE A 277 41.00 25.86 42.68
N ALA A 278 42.15 25.20 42.50
CA ALA A 278 43.09 24.91 43.58
C ALA A 278 43.98 26.11 43.94
N CYS A 279 44.49 26.85 42.95
CA CYS A 279 45.50 27.90 43.16
C CYS A 279 45.02 29.31 42.79
N SER A 280 43.80 29.47 42.27
CA SER A 280 43.25 30.72 41.71
C SER A 280 44.07 31.34 40.57
N GLY A 281 45.00 30.58 39.97
CA GLY A 281 45.84 31.00 38.85
C GLY A 281 45.10 31.09 37.51
N LYS A 282 45.73 31.75 36.53
CA LYS A 282 45.17 31.88 35.17
C LYS A 282 45.40 30.60 34.38
N VAL A 283 44.34 29.99 33.86
CA VAL A 283 44.41 28.77 33.04
C VAL A 283 44.66 29.11 31.57
N SER A 284 45.60 28.39 30.94
CA SER A 284 45.89 28.53 29.50
C SER A 284 44.81 27.82 28.67
N PRO A 285 44.30 28.41 27.58
CA PRO A 285 43.37 27.74 26.67
C PRO A 285 43.95 26.50 25.96
N ASP A 286 45.28 26.37 25.92
CA ASP A 286 45.94 25.30 25.17
C ASP A 286 46.05 23.97 25.95
N GLU A 287 45.98 24.02 27.28
CA GLU A 287 46.12 22.87 28.18
C GLU A 287 45.13 23.01 29.34
N VAL A 288 43.86 22.70 29.08
CA VAL A 288 42.79 22.80 30.07
C VAL A 288 42.51 21.43 30.67
N ILE A 289 42.69 21.31 31.99
CA ILE A 289 42.19 20.19 32.79
C ILE A 289 40.92 20.67 33.47
N ALA A 290 39.84 19.92 33.38
CA ALA A 290 38.54 20.34 33.91
C ALA A 290 37.83 19.18 34.59
N CYS A 291 37.03 19.50 35.62
CA CYS A 291 36.18 18.50 36.25
C CYS A 291 35.10 18.04 35.24
N PRO A 292 35.05 16.75 34.87
CA PRO A 292 34.08 16.28 33.87
C PRO A 292 32.63 16.52 34.29
N LEU A 293 32.30 16.34 35.57
CA LEU A 293 30.95 16.60 36.10
C LEU A 293 30.58 18.09 36.03
N CYS A 294 31.47 18.99 36.44
CA CYS A 294 31.23 20.42 36.37
C CYS A 294 31.11 20.93 34.93
N LEU A 295 31.81 20.30 33.97
CA LEU A 295 31.66 20.65 32.56
C LEU A 295 30.27 20.30 32.03
N VAL A 296 29.79 19.08 32.29
CA VAL A 296 28.44 18.64 31.89
C VAL A 296 27.39 19.54 32.53
N PHE A 297 27.49 19.79 33.84
CA PHE A 297 26.54 20.62 34.55
C PHE A 297 26.60 22.10 34.18
N ALA A 298 27.75 22.63 33.79
CA ALA A 298 27.84 24.01 33.33
C ALA A 298 27.16 24.23 31.97
N GLU A 299 27.22 23.25 31.07
CA GLU A 299 26.51 23.33 29.79
C GLU A 299 24.99 23.23 29.97
N LEU A 300 24.55 22.44 30.96
CA LEU A 300 23.17 22.41 31.42
C LEU A 300 22.78 23.63 32.29
N SER A 301 23.67 24.62 32.43
CA SER A 301 23.47 25.85 33.22
C SER A 301 23.21 25.63 34.71
N LEU A 302 23.64 24.49 35.26
CA LEU A 302 23.43 24.12 36.68
C LEU A 302 24.57 24.60 37.58
N THR A 303 25.80 24.62 37.06
CA THR A 303 26.98 25.05 37.82
C THR A 303 27.93 25.87 36.96
N LYS A 304 28.99 26.42 37.55
CA LYS A 304 30.08 27.04 36.78
C LYS A 304 31.11 25.99 36.41
N ARG A 305 31.80 26.19 35.28
CA ARG A 305 32.91 25.32 34.86
C ARG A 305 34.03 25.39 35.91
N THR A 306 34.55 24.23 36.29
CA THR A 306 35.69 24.10 37.19
C THR A 306 36.89 23.61 36.38
N VAL A 307 37.96 24.41 36.37
CA VAL A 307 39.18 24.14 35.62
C VAL A 307 40.41 24.17 36.53
N PHE A 308 41.45 23.48 36.11
CA PHE A 308 42.74 23.33 36.78
C PHE A 308 43.86 23.67 35.81
N ASP A 309 44.92 24.29 36.33
CA ASP A 309 46.09 24.72 35.57
C ASP A 309 47.17 23.63 35.43
N SER A 310 47.09 22.56 36.21
CA SER A 310 48.08 21.46 36.24
C SER A 310 47.49 20.17 36.81
N GLU A 311 48.05 19.01 36.43
CA GLU A 311 47.68 17.69 36.99
C GLU A 311 47.86 17.66 38.51
N LYS A 312 48.89 18.32 39.03
CA LYS A 312 49.10 18.46 40.48
C LYS A 312 47.95 19.19 41.19
N CYS A 313 47.46 20.29 40.61
CA CYS A 313 46.31 21.02 41.15
C CYS A 313 45.00 20.25 41.01
N TYR A 314 44.89 19.39 40.00
CA TYR A 314 43.77 18.45 39.86
C TYR A 314 43.81 17.42 41.00
N ASP A 315 44.91 16.71 41.19
CA ASP A 315 45.02 15.64 42.20
C ASP A 315 44.84 16.19 43.63
N GLU A 316 45.42 17.36 43.95
CA GLU A 316 45.33 17.96 45.28
C GLU A 316 43.93 18.45 45.69
N ALA A 317 43.06 18.71 44.71
CA ALA A 317 41.73 19.29 44.93
C ALA A 317 40.57 18.37 44.55
N TYR A 318 40.80 17.40 43.64
CA TYR A 318 39.80 16.46 43.15
C TYR A 318 39.84 15.12 43.89
N LEU A 319 41.00 14.66 44.38
CA LEU A 319 41.21 13.34 44.99
C LEU A 319 41.42 13.37 46.51
N LYS A 320 40.96 14.42 47.19
CA LYS A 320 41.24 14.62 48.64
C LYS A 320 40.24 13.99 49.61
N ASP A 321 39.21 13.32 49.11
CA ASP A 321 38.30 12.58 49.97
C ASP A 321 38.86 11.17 50.21
N GLU A 322 39.06 10.84 51.49
CA GLU A 322 39.70 9.63 51.97
C GLU A 322 39.07 8.37 51.36
N ASP A 323 39.91 7.55 50.70
CA ASP A 323 39.56 6.26 50.14
C ASP A 323 39.13 5.28 51.25
N GLU A 324 37.82 5.18 51.53
CA GLU A 324 37.28 3.87 51.89
C GLU A 324 37.22 3.04 50.61
N GLU A 325 38.06 2.01 50.54
CA GLU A 325 38.17 1.07 49.42
C GLU A 325 36.85 0.30 49.23
N MET A 326 35.88 0.93 48.56
CA MET A 326 34.61 0.31 48.21
C MET A 326 34.82 -0.53 46.96
N SER A 327 35.31 -1.76 47.17
CA SER A 327 35.45 -2.77 46.12
C SER A 327 34.08 -3.16 45.57
N GLY A 328 33.61 -2.44 44.55
CA GLY A 328 32.39 -2.75 43.83
C GLY A 328 32.61 -2.52 42.34
N SER A 329 32.77 -3.60 41.59
CA SER A 329 32.77 -3.61 40.12
C SER A 329 31.49 -2.95 39.57
N GLY A 330 31.55 -1.65 39.30
CA GLY A 330 30.42 -0.83 38.86
C GLY A 330 30.83 0.18 37.80
N ASP A 331 29.92 0.46 36.87
CA ASP A 331 30.11 1.14 35.58
C ASP A 331 30.51 2.64 35.63
N GLY A 332 31.10 3.10 36.73
CA GLY A 332 31.45 4.51 37.00
C GLY A 332 30.28 5.35 37.53
N PRO A 333 30.49 6.65 37.83
CA PRO A 333 29.47 7.55 38.32
C PRO A 333 28.37 7.78 37.27
N VAL A 334 27.12 7.90 37.73
CA VAL A 334 25.94 8.13 36.89
C VAL A 334 25.14 9.34 37.36
N ILE A 335 24.47 10.02 36.43
CA ILE A 335 23.69 11.24 36.68
C ILE A 335 22.21 10.93 36.46
N CYS A 336 21.31 11.42 37.31
CA CYS A 336 19.87 11.32 37.06
C CYS A 336 19.47 12.19 35.85
N GLU A 337 18.92 11.57 34.80
CA GLU A 337 18.54 12.22 33.54
C GLU A 337 17.52 13.35 33.79
N GLU A 338 16.46 13.03 34.52
CA GLU A 338 15.35 13.95 34.71
C GLU A 338 15.73 15.15 35.59
N CYS A 339 16.53 14.90 36.63
CA CYS A 339 17.08 15.97 37.45
C CYS A 339 17.94 16.92 36.61
N ALA A 340 18.79 16.38 35.74
CA ALA A 340 19.71 17.16 34.93
C ALA A 340 19.00 17.94 33.80
N GLU A 341 18.03 17.33 33.11
CA GLU A 341 17.39 17.91 31.92
C GLU A 341 16.12 18.72 32.25
N GLN A 342 15.33 18.30 33.24
CA GLN A 342 13.99 18.84 33.49
C GLN A 342 13.90 19.67 34.78
N LEU A 343 14.56 19.21 35.84
CA LEU A 343 14.44 19.86 37.17
C LEU A 343 15.56 20.87 37.46
N GLY A 344 16.61 20.86 36.66
CA GLY A 344 17.77 21.74 36.85
C GLY A 344 18.54 21.44 38.14
N GLN A 345 18.65 20.17 38.52
CA GLN A 345 19.33 19.72 39.74
C GLN A 345 20.49 18.77 39.41
N SER A 346 21.61 18.93 40.13
CA SER A 346 22.80 18.10 39.97
C SER A 346 22.80 16.93 40.95
N ILE A 347 22.11 15.83 40.60
CA ILE A 347 22.09 14.59 41.39
C ILE A 347 22.99 13.54 40.72
N VAL A 348 24.00 13.08 41.46
CA VAL A 348 25.04 12.15 41.00
C VAL A 348 25.11 10.96 41.95
N TYR A 349 25.26 9.78 41.38
CA TYR A 349 25.43 8.53 42.10
C TYR A 349 26.79 7.90 41.80
N CYS A 350 27.35 7.21 42.80
CA CYS A 350 28.59 6.44 42.65
C CYS A 350 28.54 5.38 41.54
N SER A 351 27.38 4.78 41.33
CA SER A 351 27.16 3.74 40.32
C SER A 351 25.67 3.58 40.01
N SER A 352 25.36 2.87 38.92
CA SER A 352 23.98 2.44 38.59
C SER A 352 23.34 1.63 39.72
N ARG A 353 24.13 0.90 40.52
CA ARG A 353 23.63 0.17 41.70
C ARG A 353 23.21 1.13 42.81
N CYS A 354 24.05 2.12 43.12
CA CYS A 354 23.73 3.17 44.08
C CYS A 354 22.43 3.89 43.66
N ALA A 355 22.32 4.25 42.37
CA ALA A 355 21.12 4.88 41.82
C ALA A 355 19.88 3.99 41.90
N SER A 356 20.02 2.68 41.63
CA SER A 356 18.90 1.74 41.72
C SER A 356 18.44 1.51 43.16
N SER A 357 19.35 1.53 44.13
CA SER A 357 19.02 1.39 45.55
C SER A 357 18.31 2.62 46.11
N ASP A 358 18.68 3.81 45.65
CA ASP A 358 18.09 5.10 46.08
C ASP A 358 16.86 5.51 45.25
N PHE A 359 16.52 4.78 44.18
CA PHE A 359 15.54 5.20 43.19
C PHE A 359 14.18 5.60 43.79
N GLN A 360 13.63 4.81 44.72
CA GLN A 360 12.33 5.10 45.31
C GLN A 360 12.37 6.37 46.16
N GLU A 361 13.35 6.49 47.06
CA GLU A 361 13.49 7.64 47.96
C GLU A 361 13.78 8.92 47.17
N HIS A 362 14.66 8.84 46.17
CA HIS A 362 14.96 9.93 45.25
C HIS A 362 13.72 10.38 44.46
N ARG A 363 12.96 9.45 43.87
CA ARG A 363 11.75 9.77 43.11
C ARG A 363 10.69 10.44 43.99
N GLU A 364 10.46 9.92 45.19
CA GLU A 364 9.46 10.45 46.11
C GLU A 364 9.87 11.79 46.74
N GLY A 365 11.16 11.97 47.00
CA GLY A 365 11.71 13.18 47.61
C GLY A 365 12.00 14.30 46.61
N VAL A 366 12.36 13.98 45.37
CA VAL A 366 12.81 14.95 44.36
C VAL A 366 11.85 15.05 43.19
N HIS A 367 11.51 13.96 42.50
CA HIS A 367 10.72 14.05 41.26
C HIS A 367 9.25 14.38 41.56
N ILE A 368 8.59 13.60 42.41
CA ILE A 368 7.15 13.76 42.73
C ILE A 368 6.80 15.18 43.24
N PRO A 369 7.58 15.81 44.15
CA PRO A 369 7.29 17.17 44.59
C PRO A 369 7.48 18.20 43.48
N ASN A 370 8.49 18.04 42.62
CA ASN A 370 8.73 18.96 41.51
C ASN A 370 7.71 18.76 40.37
N TRP A 371 7.24 17.53 40.12
CA TRP A 371 6.15 17.25 39.18
C TRP A 371 4.84 17.93 39.58
N LYS A 372 4.52 17.93 40.88
CA LYS A 372 3.39 18.70 41.42
C LYS A 372 3.52 20.19 41.08
N GLY A 373 4.73 20.73 41.17
CA GLY A 373 5.03 22.12 40.82
C GLY A 373 4.95 22.41 39.33
N LEU A 374 5.25 21.43 38.47
CA LEU A 374 5.29 21.55 37.01
C LEU A 374 4.01 21.05 36.30
N GLY A 375 3.06 20.47 37.03
CA GLY A 375 1.82 19.92 36.46
C GLY A 375 1.99 18.62 35.68
N ILE A 376 3.04 17.85 35.98
CA ILE A 376 3.33 16.55 35.35
C ILE A 376 2.57 15.44 36.10
N ASP A 377 1.96 14.51 35.35
CA ASP A 377 1.17 13.42 35.93
C ASP A 377 2.05 12.34 36.59
N PHE A 378 1.58 11.79 37.71
CA PHE A 378 2.34 10.83 38.52
C PHE A 378 2.55 9.47 37.85
N ASP A 379 1.68 9.12 36.90
CA ASP A 379 1.68 7.83 36.20
C ASP A 379 2.60 7.78 34.97
N THR A 380 3.31 8.87 34.66
CA THR A 380 4.18 8.99 33.47
C THR A 380 5.26 7.90 33.37
N GLN A 381 5.65 7.27 34.50
CA GLN A 381 6.69 6.23 34.55
C GLN A 381 6.18 4.87 35.06
N GLY A 382 4.86 4.67 35.17
CA GLY A 382 4.26 3.48 35.79
C GLY A 382 4.65 2.15 35.13
N GLU A 383 4.93 2.15 33.82
CA GLU A 383 5.35 0.96 33.05
C GLU A 383 6.76 0.45 33.40
N HIS A 384 7.53 1.21 34.19
CA HIS A 384 8.91 0.88 34.55
C HIS A 384 9.07 0.51 36.03
N LEU A 385 8.00 0.61 36.81
CA LEU A 385 7.98 0.30 38.24
C LEU A 385 7.64 -1.18 38.47
N VAL A 386 8.44 -1.84 39.31
CA VAL A 386 8.20 -3.18 39.83
C VAL A 386 7.92 -3.06 41.32
N TYR A 387 6.74 -3.50 41.75
CA TYR A 387 6.31 -3.42 43.15
C TYR A 387 6.76 -4.67 43.90
N ASP A 388 7.46 -4.46 45.02
CA ASP A 388 7.99 -5.55 45.85
C ASP A 388 6.93 -6.17 46.77
N ASN A 389 5.84 -5.43 47.01
CA ASN A 389 4.75 -5.79 47.93
C ASN A 389 3.38 -5.55 47.28
N ASP A 390 2.38 -6.34 47.71
CA ASP A 390 0.99 -6.25 47.23
C ASP A 390 0.34 -4.88 47.49
N ASP A 391 0.75 -4.19 48.56
CA ASP A 391 0.26 -2.85 48.93
C ASP A 391 0.87 -1.72 48.07
N LYS A 392 1.78 -2.04 47.14
CA LYS A 392 2.45 -1.10 46.23
C LYS A 392 3.22 0.05 46.90
N THR A 393 3.53 -0.09 48.18
CA THR A 393 4.25 0.91 48.98
C THR A 393 5.77 0.87 48.80
N LYS A 394 6.30 -0.25 48.32
CA LYS A 394 7.72 -0.43 48.02
C LYS A 394 7.89 -0.86 46.58
N TYR A 395 8.73 -0.15 45.84
CA TYR A 395 8.96 -0.43 44.43
C TYR A 395 10.39 -0.08 44.01
N HIS A 396 10.85 -0.76 42.97
CA HIS A 396 12.11 -0.44 42.31
C HIS A 396 11.87 -0.34 40.80
N VAL A 397 12.90 0.08 40.06
CA VAL A 397 12.83 0.21 38.62
C VAL A 397 13.33 -1.05 37.92
N ASN A 398 12.65 -1.48 36.86
CA ASN A 398 13.04 -2.67 36.10
C ASN A 398 14.41 -2.54 35.41
N ASN A 399 14.77 -1.33 34.98
CA ASN A 399 16.05 -1.01 34.34
C ASN A 399 16.43 0.43 34.64
N ILE A 400 17.35 0.61 35.60
CA ILE A 400 17.83 1.93 36.04
C ILE A 400 18.54 2.71 34.93
N SER A 401 19.16 2.02 33.96
CA SER A 401 19.90 2.65 32.85
C SER A 401 19.03 3.50 31.93
N LYS A 402 17.70 3.43 32.04
CA LYS A 402 16.75 4.29 31.33
C LYS A 402 16.51 5.65 32.00
N PHE A 403 16.98 5.81 33.24
CA PHE A 403 16.71 6.98 34.08
C PHE A 403 18.00 7.68 34.51
N VAL A 404 19.16 7.08 34.20
CA VAL A 404 20.47 7.64 34.51
C VAL A 404 21.33 7.64 33.26
N TRP A 405 22.18 8.66 33.14
CA TRP A 405 23.24 8.68 32.14
C TRP A 405 24.56 8.30 32.76
N ARG A 406 25.32 7.48 32.04
CA ARG A 406 26.74 7.37 32.31
C ARG A 406 27.45 8.66 31.91
N LEU A 407 28.55 8.97 32.57
CA LEU A 407 29.24 10.25 32.38
C LEU A 407 29.73 10.47 30.93
N ASP A 408 30.14 9.39 30.25
CA ASP A 408 30.50 9.37 28.83
C ASP A 408 29.29 9.65 27.92
N GLU A 409 28.14 9.03 28.19
CA GLU A 409 26.90 9.25 27.45
C GLU A 409 26.35 10.67 27.63
N ALA A 410 26.38 11.20 28.86
CA ALA A 410 25.99 12.57 29.17
C ALA A 410 26.84 13.57 28.39
N PHE A 411 28.16 13.33 28.31
CA PHE A 411 29.08 14.15 27.54
C PHE A 411 28.74 14.11 26.04
N GLU A 412 28.57 12.91 25.47
CA GLU A 412 28.22 12.80 24.05
C GLU A 412 26.91 13.51 23.72
N ARG A 413 25.90 13.38 24.57
CA ARG A 413 24.59 13.97 24.35
C ARG A 413 24.64 15.50 24.40
N VAL A 414 25.25 16.05 25.44
CA VAL A 414 25.34 17.50 25.67
C VAL A 414 26.20 18.20 24.61
N PHE A 415 27.30 17.57 24.19
CA PHE A 415 28.28 18.20 23.29
C PHE A 415 28.18 17.78 21.81
N LYS A 416 27.51 16.67 21.45
CA LYS A 416 27.21 16.34 20.05
C LYS A 416 25.82 16.86 19.60
N GLY A 417 24.84 16.95 20.50
CA GLY A 417 23.46 17.40 20.19
C GLY A 417 23.33 18.86 19.76
N THR A 418 24.27 19.71 20.16
CA THR A 418 24.32 21.15 19.82
C THR A 418 24.94 21.44 18.44
N THR A 419 25.35 20.43 17.67
CA THR A 419 25.89 20.61 16.31
C THR A 419 24.82 20.63 15.22
N LEU A 420 23.92 21.61 15.28
CA LEU A 420 23.41 22.27 14.08
C LEU A 420 23.90 23.71 14.11
N THR A 421 24.92 23.98 13.28
CA THR A 421 25.54 25.30 12.98
C THR A 421 26.63 25.84 13.91
N SER A 422 27.69 25.08 14.17
CA SER A 422 29.05 25.63 14.10
C SER A 422 30.11 24.54 14.10
N THR A 423 31.02 24.64 13.15
CA THR A 423 32.22 23.83 13.00
C THR A 423 33.12 23.98 14.23
N ILE A 424 33.04 23.05 15.18
CA ILE A 424 34.11 22.79 16.15
C ILE A 424 34.60 21.36 15.89
N SER A 425 35.16 21.18 14.70
CA SER A 425 36.11 20.10 14.44
C SER A 425 37.49 20.72 14.59
N SER A 426 37.97 20.83 15.83
CA SER A 426 39.39 21.03 16.21
C SER A 426 39.51 21.69 17.58
N THR A 427 39.39 20.90 18.66
CA THR A 427 40.13 21.16 19.89
C THR A 427 40.72 19.82 20.33
N LYS A 428 41.99 19.62 20.00
CA LYS A 428 42.78 18.42 20.30
C LYS A 428 43.32 18.36 21.73
N ASN A 429 43.01 19.31 22.61
CA ASN A 429 43.68 19.42 23.91
C ASN A 429 42.70 19.57 25.09
N VAL A 430 41.77 18.62 25.27
CA VAL A 430 41.19 18.38 26.60
C VAL A 430 41.66 17.00 27.02
N ARG A 431 42.56 16.97 28.00
CA ARG A 431 43.11 15.73 28.54
C ARG A 431 42.17 15.24 29.63
N TRP A 432 41.41 14.20 29.31
CA TRP A 432 40.50 13.56 30.25
C TRP A 432 41.25 12.55 31.10
N LEU A 433 41.40 12.84 32.38
CA LEU A 433 41.82 11.86 33.38
C LEU A 433 40.54 11.28 33.99
N LEU A 434 40.00 10.25 33.33
CA LEU A 434 39.04 9.37 33.97
C LEU A 434 39.83 8.47 34.94
N PRO A 435 39.34 8.24 36.18
CA PRO A 435 39.96 7.29 37.09
C PRO A 435 39.97 5.86 36.53
#